data_AF-A0A2C5Z1T3-F1
#
_entry.id   AF-A0A2C5Z1T3-F1
#
_cell.length_a   1.000
_cell.length_b   1.000
_cell.length_c   1.000
_cell.angle_alpha   90.00
_cell.angle_beta   90.00
_cell.angle_gamma   90.00
#
_symmetry.space_group_name_H-M   'P 1'
#
loop_
_entity.id
_entity.type
_entity.pdbx_description
1 polymer ?
#
loop_
_entity_poly.entity_id
_entity_poly.type
_entity_poly.pdbx_seq_one_letter_code
_entity_poly.pdbx_strand_id
1 'polypeptide(L)' 'MKSGATKLYDSPTTAERVAAYAHAHSSPLPQHLLDYHARIAAARADSLMLSSNFQSQLHLLLARAVGARRERGR' A
#
# COMPACT_ATOMS: atom_id res chain seq x y z
N MET A 1 -9.42 -5.59 5.74
CA MET A 1 -8.10 -5.14 5.24
C MET A 1 -7.05 -6.15 5.66
N LYS A 2 -6.06 -6.48 4.81
CA LYS A 2 -4.85 -7.18 5.29
C LYS A 2 -4.20 -6.30 6.36
N SER A 3 -3.98 -6.86 7.55
CA SER A 3 -3.34 -6.13 8.64
C SER A 3 -1.97 -5.63 8.19
N GLY A 4 -1.65 -4.36 8.45
CA GLY A 4 -0.31 -3.82 8.26
C GLY A 4 0.70 -4.37 9.30
N ALA A 5 0.21 -5.03 10.34
CA ALA A 5 1.04 -5.64 11.36
C ALA A 5 1.71 -6.90 10.78
N THR A 6 2.98 -6.76 10.41
CA THR A 6 3.84 -7.90 10.09
C THR A 6 4.54 -8.35 11.37
N LYS A 7 4.66 -9.65 11.63
CA LYS A 7 5.44 -10.21 12.75
C LYS A 7 6.96 -10.05 12.52
N LEU A 8 7.39 -8.84 12.20
CA LEU A 8 8.80 -8.46 12.06
C LEU A 8 9.41 -8.03 13.39
N TYR A 9 8.56 -7.71 14.36
CA TYR A 9 8.97 -7.21 15.67
C TYR A 9 8.41 -8.11 16.76
N ASP A 10 9.25 -8.44 17.74
CA ASP A 10 8.87 -9.25 18.90
C ASP A 10 7.85 -8.52 19.80
N SER A 11 7.87 -7.19 19.78
CA SER A 11 6.94 -6.34 20.52
C SER A 11 5.81 -5.82 19.62
N PRO A 12 4.54 -6.11 19.95
CA PRO A 12 3.38 -5.55 19.24
C PRO A 12 3.37 -4.02 19.22
N THR A 13 3.78 -3.37 20.32
CA THR A 13 3.83 -1.90 20.41
C THR A 13 4.88 -1.30 19.48
N THR A 14 5.99 -2.01 19.25
CA THR A 14 7.00 -1.60 18.26
C THR A 14 6.43 -1.71 16.85
N ALA A 15 5.73 -2.80 16.53
CA ALA A 15 5.11 -2.98 15.22
C ALA A 15 4.09 -1.87 14.91
N GLU A 16 3.25 -1.51 15.88
CA GLU A 16 2.28 -0.41 15.75
C GLU A 16 2.95 0.95 15.52
N ARG A 17 4.00 1.27 16.31
CA ARG A 17 4.74 2.53 16.18
C ARG A 17 5.41 2.66 14.82
N VAL A 18 6.05 1.59 14.34
CA VAL A 18 6.67 1.57 13.02
C VAL A 18 5.62 1.72 11.93
N ALA A 19 4.50 1.00 12.01
CA ALA A 19 3.42 1.10 11.04
C ALA A 19 2.83 2.51 10.99
N ALA A 20 2.60 3.15 12.15
CA ALA A 20 2.11 4.52 12.24
C ALA A 20 3.11 5.52 11.63
N TYR A 21 4.40 5.40 11.96
CA TYR A 21 5.45 6.22 11.37
C TYR A 21 5.52 6.05 9.85
N ALA A 22 5.53 4.80 9.36
CA ALA A 22 5.57 4.50 7.93
C ALA A 22 4.35 5.07 7.21
N HIS A 23 3.15 4.98 7.81
CA HIS A 23 1.93 5.54 7.24
C HIS A 23 1.99 7.07 7.14
N ALA A 24 2.49 7.75 8.17
CA ALA A 24 2.58 9.21 8.22
C ALA A 24 3.66 9.80 7.29
N HIS A 25 4.75 9.08 7.05
CA HIS A 25 5.91 9.60 6.32
C HIS A 25 6.10 9.03 4.91
N SER A 26 5.39 7.96 4.55
CA SER A 26 5.44 7.43 3.18
C SER A 26 4.69 8.34 2.20
N SER A 27 5.10 8.31 0.92
CA SER A 27 4.34 8.99 -0.13
C SER A 27 2.88 8.53 -0.12
N PRO A 28 1.90 9.46 -0.14
CA PRO A 28 0.50 9.10 -0.18
C PRO A 28 0.15 8.44 -1.52
N LEU A 29 -0.81 7.52 -1.48
CA LEU A 29 -1.39 6.97 -2.70
C LEU A 29 -2.34 8.00 -3.35
N PRO A 30 -2.42 8.03 -4.68
CA PRO A 30 -3.50 8.73 -5.37
C PRO A 30 -4.89 8.29 -4.88
N GLN A 31 -5.79 9.25 -4.66
CA GLN A 31 -7.13 9.01 -4.08
C GLN A 31 -7.92 7.94 -4.84
N HIS A 32 -7.90 7.96 -6.17
CA HIS A 32 -8.62 6.98 -6.99
C HIS A 32 -8.19 5.52 -6.74
N LEU A 33 -6.95 5.28 -6.30
CA LEU A 33 -6.50 3.93 -5.92
C LEU A 33 -7.09 3.51 -4.57
N LEU A 34 -7.21 4.45 -3.62
CA LEU A 34 -7.85 4.19 -2.33
C LEU A 34 -9.33 3.89 -2.51
N ASP A 35 -10.02 4.67 -3.35
CA ASP A 35 -11.44 4.49 -3.66
C ASP A 35 -11.68 3.15 -4.37
N TYR A 36 -10.82 2.79 -5.33
CA TYR A 36 -10.86 1.48 -5.98
C TYR A 36 -10.69 0.37 -4.94
N HIS A 37 -9.72 0.50 -4.03
CA HIS A 37 -9.47 -0.49 -2.99
C HIS A 37 -10.68 -0.68 -2.08
N ALA A 38 -11.25 0.42 -1.57
CA ALA A 38 -12.42 0.39 -0.70
C ALA A 38 -13.62 -0.25 -1.40
N ARG A 39 -13.86 0.11 -2.67
CA ARG A 39 -14.96 -0.45 -3.47
C ARG A 39 -14.82 -1.95 -3.67
N ILE A 40 -13.63 -2.42 -4.06
CA ILE A 40 -13.41 -3.84 -4.33
C ILE A 40 -13.41 -4.65 -3.02
N ALA A 41 -12.87 -4.11 -1.94
CA ALA A 41 -12.90 -4.72 -0.62
C ALA A 41 -14.33 -4.97 -0.12
N ALA A 42 -15.27 -4.07 -0.43
CA ALA A 42 -16.67 -4.22 -0.05
C ALA A 42 -17.49 -5.13 -0.98
N ALA A 43 -17.14 -5.18 -2.27
CA ALA A 43 -18.01 -5.75 -3.29
C ALA A 43 -17.59 -7.13 -3.82
N ARG A 44 -16.35 -7.57 -3.62
CA ARG A 44 -15.84 -8.82 -4.24
C ARG A 44 -15.35 -9.83 -3.21
N ALA A 45 -15.71 -11.10 -3.44
CA ALA A 45 -15.27 -12.23 -2.64
C ALA A 45 -13.75 -12.48 -2.74
N ASP A 46 -13.14 -12.11 -3.87
CA ASP A 46 -11.69 -12.21 -4.11
C ASP A 46 -10.90 -11.00 -3.64
N SER A 47 -11.51 -10.09 -2.86
CA SER A 47 -10.87 -8.86 -2.37
C SER A 47 -9.57 -9.10 -1.57
N LEU A 48 -9.43 -10.27 -0.95
CA LEU A 48 -8.20 -10.67 -0.27
C LEU A 48 -7.02 -10.90 -1.22
N MET A 49 -7.25 -11.02 -2.53
CA MET A 49 -6.17 -11.10 -3.53
C MET A 49 -5.58 -9.74 -3.89
N LEU A 50 -6.19 -8.63 -3.49
CA LEU A 50 -5.60 -7.31 -3.69
C LEU A 50 -4.27 -7.16 -2.96
N SER A 51 -3.36 -6.38 -3.55
CA SER A 51 -2.21 -5.83 -2.83
C SER A 51 -2.70 -4.99 -1.64
N SER A 52 -1.94 -4.89 -0.56
CA SER A 52 -2.28 -3.94 0.50
C SER A 52 -2.00 -2.49 0.04
N ASN A 53 -2.58 -1.51 0.75
CA ASN A 53 -2.23 -0.10 0.52
C ASN A 53 -0.73 0.15 0.75
N PHE A 54 -0.13 -0.46 1.78
CA PHE A 54 1.31 -0.38 2.03
C PHE A 54 2.15 -0.97 0.88
N GLN A 55 1.76 -2.12 0.34
CA GLN A 55 2.43 -2.69 -0.85
C GLN A 55 2.33 -1.76 -2.05
N SER A 56 1.18 -1.11 -2.22
CA SER A 56 0.97 -0.16 -3.31
C SER A 56 1.82 1.11 -3.15
N GLN A 57 2.03 1.59 -1.92
CA GLN A 57 2.96 2.69 -1.62
C GLN A 57 4.40 2.33 -1.96
N LEU A 58 4.83 1.10 -1.63
CA LEU A 58 6.14 0.58 -2.01
C LEU A 58 6.30 0.53 -3.53
N HIS A 59 5.32 0.00 -4.27
CA HIS A 59 5.39 -0.04 -5.74
C HIS A 59 5.48 1.35 -6.35
N LEU A 60 4.76 2.33 -5.80
CA LEU A 60 4.82 3.72 -6.24
C LEU A 60 6.19 4.36 -5.98
N LEU A 61 6.79 4.07 -4.81
CA LEU A 61 8.17 4.45 -4.52
C LEU A 61 9.15 3.83 -5.52
N LEU A 62 9.05 2.51 -5.76
CA LEU A 62 9.93 1.79 -6.68
C LEU A 62 9.82 2.31 -8.12
N ALA A 63 8.60 2.51 -8.61
CA ALA A 63 8.35 3.07 -9.94
C ALA A 63 9.00 4.45 -10.10
N ARG A 64 8.91 5.30 -9.06
CA ARG A 64 9.58 6.61 -9.04
C ARG A 64 11.10 6.48 -8.99
N ALA A 65 11.63 5.59 -8.15
CA ALA A 65 13.06 5.40 -7.96
C ALA A 65 13.77 4.95 -9.24
N VAL A 66 13.16 4.05 -10.01
CA VAL A 66 13.73 3.58 -11.29
C VAL A 66 13.40 4.48 -12.48
N GLY A 67 12.71 5.61 -12.24
CA GLY A 67 12.26 6.50 -13.31
C GLY A 67 11.31 5.83 -14.30
N ALA A 68 10.53 4.84 -13.84
CA ALA A 68 9.59 4.11 -14.69
C ALA A 68 8.58 5.10 -15.28
N ARG A 69 8.57 5.19 -16.61
CA ARG A 69 7.61 5.99 -17.35
C ARG A 69 6.84 5.06 -18.28
N ARG A 70 5.55 5.32 -18.39
CA ARG A 70 4.75 4.70 -19.45
C ARG A 70 5.34 5.16 -20.78
N GLU A 71 5.74 4.24 -21.65
CA GLU A 71 6.04 4.60 -23.03
C GLU A 71 4.81 5.30 -23.61
N ARG A 72 4.99 6.56 -24.03
CA ARG A 72 4.02 7.18 -24.92
C ARG A 72 4.27 6.57 -26.29
N GLY A 73 3.59 5.46 -26.58
CA GLY A 73 3.49 4.95 -27.95
C GLY A 73 3.02 6.09 -28.86
N ARG A 74 3.77 6.31 -29.95
CA ARG A 74 3.33 7.13 -31.08
C ARG A 74 2.32 6.35 -31.90
#